data_AF-K9E002-F1
#
_entry.id   AF-K9E002-F1
#
_cell.length_a   1.000
_cell.length_b   1.000
_cell.length_c   1.000
_cell.angle_alpha   90.00
_cell.angle_beta   90.00
_cell.angle_gamma   90.00
#
_symmetry.space_group_name_H-M   'P 1'
#
loop_
_entity.id
_entity.type
_entity.pdbx_description
1 polymer ?
#
loop_
_entity_poly.entity_id
_entity_poly.type
_entity_poly.pdbx_seq_one_letter_code
_entity_poly.pdbx_strand_id
1 'polypeptide(L)'
;MEHGQLTLTYDKLYQLSQKLGMRMSELFAEEPEAEPPVTALRSLGDLQSAVRVETPNYDYHYLCAELRRKLMIPVITRPRAKTLDEFGSLVHH
;
A
#
# COMPACT_ATOMS: atom_id res chain seq x y z
N MET A 1 -1.65 46.13 4.96
CA MET A 1 -2.95 45.55 4.59
C MET A 1 -3.02 44.21 5.29
N GLU A 2 -3.75 44.17 6.40
CA GLU A 2 -3.92 43.02 7.27
C GLU A 2 -4.76 41.97 6.52
N HIS A 3 -4.13 40.87 6.08
CA HIS A 3 -4.87 39.74 5.49
C HIS A 3 -5.59 39.03 6.62
N GLY A 4 -6.77 39.55 6.98
CA GLY A 4 -7.68 38.97 7.96
C GLY A 4 -7.93 37.51 7.64
N GLN A 5 -7.25 36.64 8.38
CA GLN A 5 -7.51 35.22 8.43
C GLN A 5 -8.91 35.02 9.02
N LEU A 6 -9.94 35.13 8.18
CA LEU A 6 -11.22 34.50 8.44
C LEU A 6 -10.95 33.00 8.42
N THR A 7 -10.79 32.39 9.60
CA THR A 7 -10.87 30.94 9.73
C THR A 7 -12.19 30.52 9.09
N LEU A 8 -12.13 29.90 7.90
CA LEU A 8 -13.32 29.40 7.24
C LEU A 8 -13.93 28.35 8.16
N THR A 9 -15.19 28.55 8.55
CA THR A 9 -15.93 27.54 9.30
C THR A 9 -16.22 26.34 8.40
N TYR A 10 -16.44 25.17 9.01
CA TYR A 10 -16.78 23.93 8.30
C TYR A 10 -17.94 24.14 7.32
N ASP A 11 -18.99 24.85 7.74
CA ASP A 11 -20.18 25.10 6.90
C ASP A 11 -19.84 25.86 5.61
N LYS A 12 -18.89 26.80 5.67
CA LYS A 12 -18.46 27.56 4.49
C LYS A 12 -17.66 26.69 3.54
N LEU A 13 -16.82 25.80 4.06
CA LEU A 13 -16.08 24.82 3.24
C LEU A 13 -17.02 23.79 2.62
N TYR A 14 -18.09 23.41 3.33
CA TYR A 14 -19.09 22.47 2.82
C TYR A 14 -19.91 23.10 1.70
N GLN A 15 -20.38 24.34 1.89
CA GLN A 15 -21.04 25.07 0.82
C GLN A 15 -20.13 25.27 -0.40
N LEU A 16 -18.83 25.49 -0.18
CA LEU A 16 -17.86 25.59 -1.26
C LEU A 16 -17.70 24.26 -2.01
N SER A 17 -17.56 23.12 -1.32
CA SER A 17 -17.43 21.81 -1.97
C SER A 17 -18.67 21.49 -2.82
N GLN A 18 -19.86 21.77 -2.30
CA GLN A 18 -21.13 21.58 -3.01
C GLN A 18 -21.21 22.42 -4.29
N LYS A 19 -20.78 23.69 -4.24
CA LYS A 19 -20.76 24.58 -5.41
C LYS A 19 -19.72 24.18 -6.45
N LEU A 20 -18.58 23.64 -6.02
CA LEU A 20 -17.54 23.12 -6.89
C LEU A 20 -17.84 21.72 -7.44
N GLY A 21 -18.90 21.06 -6.95
CA GLY A 21 -19.29 19.71 -7.39
C GLY A 21 -18.31 18.63 -6.97
N MET A 22 -17.52 18.87 -5.92
CA MET A 22 -16.49 17.96 -5.41
C MET A 22 -16.79 17.54 -3.97
N ARG A 23 -16.22 16.41 -3.54
CA ARG A 23 -16.37 15.98 -2.14
C ARG A 23 -15.56 16.88 -1.22
N MET A 24 -16.01 17.02 0.02
CA MET A 24 -15.25 17.73 1.06
C MET A 24 -13.82 17.18 1.21
N SER A 25 -13.64 15.86 1.07
CA SER A 25 -12.33 15.22 1.13
C SER A 25 -11.37 15.69 0.03
N GLU A 26 -11.89 16.12 -1.12
CA GLU A 26 -11.07 16.59 -2.23
C GLU A 26 -10.57 18.03 -2.02
N LEU A 27 -11.26 18.86 -1.20
CA LEU A 27 -10.77 20.21 -0.84
C LEU A 27 -9.50 20.17 0.02
N PHE A 28 -9.30 19.07 0.73
CA PHE A 28 -8.13 18.84 1.59
C PHE A 28 -7.24 17.72 1.06
N ALA A 29 -7.49 17.24 -0.15
CA ALA A 29 -6.59 16.29 -0.78
C ALA A 29 -5.29 17.02 -1.04
N GLU A 30 -4.21 16.54 -0.44
CA GLU A 30 -2.87 16.93 -0.87
C GLU A 30 -2.68 16.45 -2.31
N GLU A 31 -2.04 17.27 -3.15
CA GLU A 31 -1.60 16.79 -4.45
C GLU A 31 -0.77 15.53 -4.23
N PRO A 32 -1.01 14.45 -5.00
CA PRO A 32 -0.21 13.26 -4.87
C PRO A 32 1.25 13.66 -5.02
N GLU A 33 2.07 13.33 -4.01
CA GLU A 33 3.52 13.52 -4.09
C GLU A 33 3.98 13.00 -5.45
N ALA A 34 4.72 13.83 -6.20
CA ALA A 34 5.31 13.39 -7.45
C ALA A 34 6.05 12.07 -7.20
N GLU A 35 5.73 11.05 -7.99
CA GLU A 35 6.38 9.76 -7.82
C GLU A 35 7.90 9.95 -7.89
N PRO A 36 8.66 9.44 -6.90
CA PRO A 36 10.10 9.61 -6.91
C PRO A 36 10.65 9.04 -8.23
N PRO A 37 11.64 9.72 -8.85
CA PRO A 37 12.17 9.27 -10.12
C PRO A 37 12.66 7.83 -10.01
N VAL A 38 12.34 7.00 -11.01
CA VAL A 38 12.84 5.63 -11.09
C VAL A 38 14.35 5.68 -11.26
N THR A 39 15.06 5.64 -10.14
CA THR A 39 16.48 5.35 -10.13
C THR A 39 16.60 3.89 -10.54
N ALA A 40 17.42 3.55 -11.53
CA ALA A 40 17.62 2.18 -12.02
C ALA A 40 18.25 1.21 -10.98
N LEU A 41 18.06 1.48 -9.69
CA LEU A 41 18.43 0.65 -8.56
C LEU A 41 17.64 -0.65 -8.60
N ARG A 42 18.38 -1.75 -8.49
CA ARG A 42 17.85 -3.10 -8.48
C ARG A 42 18.22 -3.75 -7.14
N SER A 43 17.22 -4.26 -6.41
CA SER A 43 17.47 -5.19 -5.31
C SER A 43 17.45 -6.62 -5.84
N LEU A 44 18.36 -7.44 -5.33
CA LEU A 44 18.48 -8.86 -5.63
C LEU A 44 18.17 -9.64 -4.35
N GLY A 45 16.99 -10.27 -4.31
CA GLY A 45 16.61 -11.15 -3.21
C GLY A 45 17.02 -12.59 -3.48
N ASP A 46 17.49 -13.28 -2.44
CA ASP A 46 17.69 -14.73 -2.42
C ASP A 46 16.94 -15.36 -1.24
N LEU A 47 16.87 -16.70 -1.21
CA LEU A 47 16.16 -17.41 -0.13
C LEU A 47 16.84 -17.30 1.24
N GLN A 48 18.14 -16.99 1.30
CA GLN A 48 18.88 -16.86 2.57
C GLN A 48 18.60 -15.52 3.25
N SER A 49 18.38 -14.48 2.46
CA SER A 49 18.03 -13.11 2.89
C SER A 49 16.53 -12.87 2.98
N ALA A 50 15.71 -13.79 2.47
CA ALA A 50 14.26 -13.66 2.47
C ALA A 50 13.69 -13.63 3.90
N VAL A 51 12.65 -12.82 4.09
CA VAL A 51 11.85 -12.88 5.32
C VAL A 51 10.93 -14.09 5.22
N ARG A 52 11.15 -15.07 6.09
CA ARG A 52 10.35 -16.29 6.15
C ARG A 52 9.14 -16.12 7.07
N VAL A 53 7.96 -16.44 6.55
CA VAL A 53 6.71 -16.51 7.33
C VAL A 53 6.13 -17.90 7.17
N GLU A 54 6.01 -18.61 8.29
CA GLU A 54 5.41 -19.94 8.32
C GLU A 54 3.91 -19.84 8.61
N THR A 55 3.14 -20.60 7.84
CA THR A 55 1.72 -20.85 8.07
C THR A 55 1.49 -22.36 8.08
N PRO A 56 0.32 -22.87 8.50
CA PRO A 56 0.03 -24.30 8.46
C PRO A 56 0.21 -24.91 7.06
N ASN A 57 -0.25 -24.20 6.02
CA ASN A 57 -0.29 -24.72 4.66
C ASN A 57 0.90 -24.31 3.80
N TYR A 58 1.61 -23.25 4.16
CA TYR A 58 2.65 -22.65 3.34
C TYR A 58 3.83 -22.11 4.15
N ASP A 59 5.03 -22.25 3.57
CA ASP A 59 6.18 -21.43 3.91
C ASP A 59 6.32 -20.32 2.86
N TYR A 60 6.14 -19.06 3.28
CA TYR A 60 6.34 -17.89 2.44
C TYR A 60 7.74 -17.31 2.63
N HIS A 61 8.43 -17.01 1.53
CA HIS A 61 9.72 -16.33 1.51
C HIS A 61 9.54 -15.00 0.77
N TYR A 62 9.39 -13.93 1.53
CA TYR A 62 9.23 -12.57 0.99
C TYR A 62 10.60 -12.03 0.59
N LEU A 63 10.75 -11.73 -0.70
CA LEU A 63 12.00 -11.23 -1.26
C LEU A 63 12.03 -9.69 -1.20
N CYS A 64 13.25 -9.16 -1.09
CA CYS A 64 13.54 -7.73 -1.10
C CYS A 64 12.74 -6.96 -0.04
N ALA A 65 12.44 -7.55 1.14
CA ALA A 65 11.53 -7.01 2.14
C ALA A 65 11.93 -5.60 2.65
N GLU A 66 13.22 -5.26 2.58
CA GLU A 66 13.81 -3.98 2.97
C GLU A 66 13.33 -2.77 2.15
N LEU A 67 12.94 -2.98 0.89
CA LEU A 67 12.52 -1.87 0.00
C LEU A 67 11.17 -1.28 0.43
N ARG A 68 11.03 0.04 0.43
CA ARG A 68 9.75 0.72 0.64
C ARG A 68 9.11 1.07 -0.71
N ARG A 69 7.79 1.25 -0.74
CA ARG A 69 7.01 1.65 -1.94
C ARG A 69 7.23 0.74 -3.17
N LYS A 70 7.37 -0.58 -2.96
CA LYS A 70 7.45 -1.55 -4.07
C LYS A 70 6.10 -1.66 -4.77
N LEU A 71 6.08 -1.62 -6.11
CA LEU A 71 4.86 -1.86 -6.91
C LEU A 71 4.46 -3.34 -6.99
N MET A 72 5.41 -4.24 -6.68
CA MET A 72 5.21 -5.69 -6.65
C MET A 72 5.88 -6.26 -5.41
N ILE A 73 5.27 -7.28 -4.80
CA ILE A 73 5.84 -8.03 -3.68
C ILE A 73 6.29 -9.40 -4.21
N PRO A 74 7.58 -9.59 -4.51
CA PRO A 74 8.09 -10.88 -4.94
C PRO A 74 8.08 -11.88 -3.77
N VAL A 75 7.45 -13.03 -3.98
CA VAL A 75 7.32 -14.09 -2.96
C VAL A 75 7.60 -15.46 -3.58
N ILE A 76 8.37 -16.28 -2.88
CA ILE A 76 8.49 -17.72 -3.18
C ILE A 76 7.73 -18.49 -2.11
N THR A 77 6.75 -19.28 -2.52
CA THR A 77 5.90 -20.04 -1.61
C THR A 77 6.13 -21.54 -1.79
N ARG A 78 6.30 -22.25 -0.67
CA ARG A 78 6.36 -23.71 -0.63
C ARG A 78 5.14 -24.26 0.10
N PRO A 79 4.26 -25.02 -0.56
CA PRO A 79 3.19 -25.76 0.13
C PRO A 79 3.79 -26.77 1.11
N ARG A 80 3.23 -26.83 2.33
CA ARG A 80 3.62 -27.80 3.37
C ARG A 80 2.76 -29.05 3.32
N ALA A 81 1.47 -28.88 3.02
CA ALA A 81 0.54 -30.00 2.90
C ALA A 81 0.88 -30.88 1.70
N LYS A 82 0.80 -32.19 1.90
CA LYS A 82 1.08 -33.22 0.88
C LYS A 82 -0.20 -33.77 0.23
N THR A 83 -1.36 -33.42 0.78
CA THR A 83 -2.68 -33.82 0.29
C THR A 83 -3.65 -32.64 0.36
N LEU A 84 -4.75 -32.69 -0.41
CA LEU A 84 -5.80 -31.67 -0.37
C LEU A 84 -6.54 -31.66 0.98
N ASP A 85 -6.76 -32.82 1.58
CA ASP A 85 -7.41 -32.94 2.89
C ASP A 85 -6.58 -32.26 3.99
N GLU A 86 -5.25 -32.44 3.97
CA GLU A 86 -4.32 -31.76 4.88
C GLU A 86 -4.28 -30.25 4.63
N PHE A 87 -4.43 -29.83 3.37
CA PHE A 87 -4.44 -28.43 2.99
C PHE A 87 -5.71 -27.70 3.46
N GLY A 88 -6.86 -28.38 3.45
CA GLY A 88 -8.15 -27.79 3.81
C GLY A 88 -8.67 -26.82 2.73
N SER A 89 -9.20 -25.68 3.15
CA SER A 89 -9.78 -24.71 2.20
C SER A 89 -8.70 -23.98 1.41
N LEU A 90 -8.89 -23.89 0.08
CA LEU A 90 -7.99 -23.16 -0.80
C LEU A 90 -7.98 -21.67 -0.47
N VAL A 91 -6.78 -21.08 -0.43
CA VAL A 91 -6.62 -19.64 -0.25
C VAL A 91 -6.95 -18.95 -1.57
N HIS A 92 -7.74 -17.90 -1.50
CA HIS A 92 -8.00 -17.00 -2.62
C HIS A 92 -7.17 -15.73 -2.43
N HIS A 93 -6.37 -15.40 -3.44
CA HIS A 93 -5.50 -14.23 -3.49
C HIS A 93 -6.12 -13.11 -4.30
#